data_AF-A0A7Y2JP59-F1
#
_entry.id   AF-A0A7Y2JP59-F1
#
_cell.length_a   1.000
_cell.length_b   1.000
_cell.length_c   1.000
_cell.angle_alpha   90.00
_cell.angle_beta   90.00
_cell.angle_gamma   90.00
#
_symmetry.space_group_name_H-M   'P 1'
#
loop_
_entity.id
_entity.type
_entity.pdbx_description
1 polymer ?
#
loop_
_entity_poly.entity_id
_entity_poly.type
_entity_poly.pdbx_seq_one_letter_code
_entity_poly.pdbx_strand_id
1 'polypeptide(L)'
;GDTFLIGGQVVRYEGLREMTVEVSRRADRPPKIAVFAGSKFSTSTQLSNRILEMLRQETWPELPRHTAEWLALQRERSKLPQRDRILVETFPHDGRQHTCIYGFAGRSAMQTLGLLVTGRMEAEGLNPLGFVSTDYAVLIWGLDWVPDPAPLFDGENLREAFETWLKGNAVMKRTFKGSAVISMMLERNFGPQRRTGRQAAFSSDILYDTLAKYDPDHLLMRITRTEAMRGLVDFGRIEEMLARTRGRIDHVVLDRVTPLAAPLFLEHGRVPIHGEGRERLLADEAGRLMEAAGLKLD
;
A
#
# COMPACT_ATOMS: atom_id res chain seq x y z
N GLY A 1 -23.32 3.44 -5.57
CA GLY A 1 -21.89 3.21 -5.32
C GLY A 1 -21.46 1.92 -5.98
N ASP A 2 -20.48 1.24 -5.38
CA ASP A 2 -19.97 -0.05 -5.85
C ASP A 2 -21.02 -1.17 -5.71
N THR A 3 -20.99 -2.15 -6.62
CA THR A 3 -21.73 -3.41 -6.48
C THR A 3 -20.86 -4.42 -5.73
N PHE A 4 -21.46 -5.29 -4.91
CA PHE A 4 -20.76 -6.35 -4.18
C PHE A 4 -21.69 -7.53 -3.88
N LEU A 5 -21.12 -8.67 -3.48
CA LEU A 5 -21.86 -9.90 -3.22
C LEU A 5 -22.04 -10.12 -1.71
N ILE A 6 -23.28 -10.33 -1.27
CA ILE A 6 -23.60 -10.63 0.13
C ILE A 6 -24.73 -11.66 0.20
N GLY A 7 -24.53 -12.76 0.94
CA GLY A 7 -25.53 -13.82 1.08
C GLY A 7 -26.01 -14.43 -0.26
N GLY A 8 -25.14 -14.47 -1.28
CA GLY A 8 -25.48 -14.95 -2.62
C GLY A 8 -26.22 -13.94 -3.51
N GLN A 9 -26.47 -12.71 -3.04
CA GLN A 9 -27.12 -11.66 -3.83
C GLN A 9 -26.12 -10.58 -4.24
N VAL A 10 -26.23 -10.12 -5.49
CA VAL A 10 -25.52 -8.95 -6.00
C VAL A 10 -26.30 -7.70 -5.62
N VAL A 11 -25.65 -6.82 -4.85
CA VAL A 11 -26.27 -5.62 -4.31
C VAL A 11 -25.41 -4.40 -4.60
N ARG A 12 -26.03 -3.24 -4.77
CA ARG A 12 -25.35 -1.96 -4.97
C ARG A 12 -25.35 -1.18 -3.67
N TYR A 13 -24.18 -0.70 -3.25
CA TYR A 13 -24.05 0.25 -2.14
C TYR A 13 -24.85 1.53 -2.45
N GLU A 14 -25.87 1.81 -1.65
CA GLU A 14 -26.63 3.06 -1.68
C GLU A 14 -26.08 4.05 -0.67
N GLY A 15 -25.82 3.56 0.54
CA GLY A 15 -25.31 4.38 1.63
C GLY A 15 -25.01 3.53 2.86
N LEU A 16 -24.31 4.14 3.80
CA LEU A 16 -24.07 3.57 5.10
C LEU A 16 -24.95 4.30 6.11
N ARG A 17 -25.98 3.61 6.60
CA ARG A 17 -26.78 4.08 7.71
C ARG A 17 -26.33 3.34 8.96
N GLU A 18 -25.41 3.98 9.67
CA GLU A 18 -24.86 3.49 10.94
C GLU A 18 -23.96 2.25 10.80
N MET A 19 -24.47 1.06 11.16
CA MET A 19 -23.82 -0.25 10.95
C MET A 19 -24.55 -1.07 9.88
N THR A 20 -25.60 -0.52 9.29
CA THR A 20 -26.36 -1.16 8.23
C THR A 20 -25.93 -0.55 6.91
N VAL A 21 -25.39 -1.38 6.03
CA VAL A 21 -25.16 -1.00 4.64
C VAL A 21 -26.52 -1.05 3.94
N GLU A 22 -27.03 0.10 3.54
CA GLU A 22 -28.23 0.18 2.72
C GLU A 22 -27.83 -0.18 1.29
N VAL A 23 -28.54 -1.14 0.73
CA VAL A 23 -28.24 -1.68 -0.58
C VAL A 23 -29.50 -1.84 -1.40
N SER A 24 -29.38 -1.61 -2.71
CA SER A 24 -30.42 -1.97 -3.67
C SER A 24 -30.02 -3.23 -4.41
N ARG A 25 -31.01 -4.03 -4.84
CA ARG A 25 -30.77 -5.14 -5.75
C ARG A 25 -30.50 -4.57 -7.14
N ARG A 26 -29.22 -4.56 -7.53
CA ARG A 26 -28.78 -4.15 -8.86
C ARG A 26 -27.59 -5.00 -9.28
N ALA A 27 -27.80 -5.75 -10.35
CA ALA A 27 -26.79 -6.59 -11.00
C ALA A 27 -26.29 -5.98 -12.32
N ASP A 28 -26.45 -4.67 -12.51
CA ASP A 28 -26.06 -3.94 -13.72
C ASP A 28 -24.53 -3.80 -13.88
N ARG A 29 -23.75 -4.11 -12.84
CA ARG A 29 -22.29 -4.07 -12.86
C ARG A 29 -21.67 -5.27 -12.15
N PRO A 30 -20.52 -5.80 -12.63
CA PRO A 30 -19.79 -6.88 -11.97
C PRO A 30 -19.54 -6.55 -10.48
N PRO A 31 -19.98 -7.41 -9.53
CA PRO A 31 -19.81 -7.15 -8.11
C PRO A 31 -18.34 -7.23 -7.68
N LYS A 32 -17.91 -6.29 -6.86
CA LYS A 32 -16.71 -6.44 -6.03
C LYS A 32 -16.91 -7.63 -5.09
N ILE A 33 -16.00 -8.59 -5.17
CA ILE A 33 -16.00 -9.74 -4.27
C ILE A 33 -15.42 -9.26 -2.93
N ALA A 34 -16.17 -9.47 -1.84
CA ALA A 34 -15.68 -9.17 -0.50
C ALA A 34 -14.43 -10.03 -0.25
N VAL A 35 -13.27 -9.38 -0.21
CA VAL A 35 -12.02 -10.05 0.14
C VAL A 35 -12.01 -10.18 1.65
N PHE A 36 -12.23 -11.39 2.14
CA PHE A 36 -11.80 -11.72 3.49
C PHE A 36 -10.27 -11.73 3.44
N ALA A 37 -9.66 -10.63 3.85
CA ALA A 37 -8.25 -10.60 4.21
C ALA A 37 -8.10 -11.44 5.48
N GLY A 38 -8.29 -12.77 5.36
CA GLY A 38 -7.87 -13.72 6.37
C GLY A 38 -6.42 -13.40 6.73
N SER A 39 -6.03 -13.70 7.96
CA SER A 39 -4.70 -13.43 8.51
C SER A 39 -3.61 -14.13 7.70
N LYS A 40 -3.29 -13.62 6.50
CA LYS A 40 -2.01 -13.85 5.86
C LYS A 40 -1.02 -13.15 6.78
N PHE A 41 -0.47 -13.91 7.72
CA PHE A 41 0.63 -13.44 8.52
C PHE A 41 1.72 -12.95 7.58
N SER A 42 2.19 -11.73 7.82
CA SER A 42 3.35 -11.22 7.10
C SER A 42 4.51 -12.21 7.27
N THR A 43 5.19 -12.53 6.18
CA THR A 43 6.43 -13.31 6.20
C THR A 43 7.36 -12.77 7.29
N SER A 44 7.85 -13.66 8.15
CA SER A 44 8.77 -13.27 9.22
C SER A 44 10.11 -12.85 8.61
N THR A 45 10.85 -11.96 9.27
CA THR A 45 12.18 -11.55 8.81
C THR A 45 13.12 -12.75 8.65
N GLN A 46 12.98 -13.79 9.49
CA GLN A 46 13.75 -15.03 9.37
C GLN A 46 13.41 -15.81 8.10
N LEU A 47 12.13 -15.93 7.77
CA LEU A 47 11.71 -16.59 6.53
C LEU A 47 12.15 -15.79 5.29
N SER A 48 12.02 -14.46 5.31
CA SER A 48 12.55 -13.60 4.25
C SER A 48 14.04 -13.80 4.02
N ASN A 49 14.84 -13.85 5.10
CA ASN A 49 16.29 -14.09 5.00
C ASN A 49 16.59 -15.46 4.39
N ARG A 50 15.87 -16.51 4.79
CA ARG A 50 16.05 -17.86 4.23
C ARG A 50 15.69 -17.92 2.74
N ILE A 51 14.65 -17.20 2.32
CA ILE A 51 14.29 -17.08 0.90
C ILE A 51 15.42 -16.38 0.14
N LEU A 52 15.93 -15.25 0.64
CA LEU A 52 17.03 -14.53 -0.01
C LEU A 52 18.30 -15.38 -0.11
N GLU A 53 18.58 -16.20 0.89
CA GLU A 53 19.70 -17.15 0.86
C GLU A 53 19.49 -18.25 -0.18
N MET A 54 18.26 -18.76 -0.31
CA MET A 54 17.89 -19.68 -1.40
C MET A 54 18.06 -19.03 -2.77
N LEU A 55 17.65 -17.77 -2.97
CA LEU A 55 17.77 -17.07 -4.26
C LEU A 55 19.23 -16.86 -4.72
N ARG A 56 20.22 -16.96 -3.82
CA ARG A 56 21.65 -16.87 -4.17
C ARG A 56 22.21 -18.13 -4.84
N GLN A 57 21.53 -19.27 -4.72
CA GLN A 57 22.01 -20.53 -5.30
C GLN A 57 22.05 -20.46 -6.83
N GLU A 58 23.05 -21.08 -7.46
CA GLU A 58 23.14 -21.14 -8.93
C GLU A 58 21.97 -21.93 -9.54
N THR A 59 21.60 -23.03 -8.90
CA THR A 59 20.50 -23.91 -9.29
C THR A 59 19.65 -24.29 -8.08
N TRP A 60 18.39 -24.63 -8.29
CA TRP A 60 17.45 -25.01 -7.22
C TRP A 60 16.91 -26.43 -7.40
N PRO A 61 17.71 -27.47 -7.12
CA PRO A 61 17.30 -28.87 -7.33
C PRO A 61 16.15 -29.31 -6.42
N GLU A 62 15.97 -28.64 -5.28
CA GLU A 62 14.91 -28.92 -4.32
C GLU A 62 13.55 -28.28 -4.71
N LEU A 63 13.54 -27.36 -5.67
CA LEU A 63 12.32 -26.71 -6.15
C LEU A 63 11.71 -27.48 -7.32
N PRO A 64 10.38 -27.41 -7.50
CA PRO A 64 9.74 -27.89 -8.72
C PRO A 64 10.37 -27.25 -9.96
N ARG A 65 10.53 -28.03 -11.04
CA ARG A 65 11.21 -27.60 -12.28
C ARG A 65 10.74 -26.24 -12.77
N HIS A 66 9.42 -26.03 -12.82
CA HIS A 66 8.83 -24.77 -13.30
C HIS A 66 9.25 -23.56 -12.44
N THR A 67 9.41 -23.73 -11.13
CA THR A 67 9.86 -22.66 -10.22
C THR A 67 11.34 -22.37 -10.43
N ALA A 68 12.17 -23.40 -10.57
CA ALA A 68 13.59 -23.22 -10.86
C ALA A 68 13.82 -22.53 -12.22
N GLU A 69 13.07 -22.94 -13.25
CA GLU A 69 13.07 -22.29 -14.58
C GLU A 69 12.61 -20.83 -14.49
N TRP A 70 11.58 -20.53 -13.69
CA TRP A 70 11.11 -19.16 -13.47
C TRP A 70 12.16 -18.26 -12.82
N LEU A 71 12.87 -18.76 -11.80
CA LEU A 71 13.96 -18.02 -11.15
C LEU A 71 15.19 -17.88 -12.07
N ALA A 72 15.49 -18.89 -12.89
CA ALA A 72 16.53 -18.80 -13.90
C ALA A 72 16.21 -17.73 -14.94
N LEU A 73 14.95 -17.65 -15.40
CA LEU A 73 14.49 -16.60 -16.31
C LEU A 73 14.59 -15.21 -15.69
N GLN A 74 14.28 -15.04 -14.40
CA GLN A 74 14.48 -13.78 -13.70
C GLN A 74 15.96 -13.35 -13.74
N ARG A 75 16.87 -14.29 -13.49
CA ARG A 75 18.32 -14.02 -13.53
C ARG A 75 18.82 -13.66 -14.93
N GLU A 76 18.24 -14.26 -15.98
CA GLU A 76 18.57 -13.91 -17.36
C GLU A 76 18.09 -12.50 -17.71
N ARG A 77 16.89 -12.11 -17.24
CA ARG A 77 16.23 -10.87 -17.65
C ARG A 77 16.63 -9.67 -16.80
N SER A 78 16.96 -9.88 -15.53
CA SER A 78 17.25 -8.83 -14.56
C SER A 78 18.24 -9.37 -13.53
N LYS A 79 17.98 -9.17 -12.24
CA LYS A 79 18.74 -9.71 -11.11
C LYS A 79 17.81 -10.46 -10.17
N LEU A 80 18.38 -11.37 -9.39
CA LEU A 80 17.68 -11.94 -8.24
C LEU A 80 17.90 -11.05 -7.01
N PRO A 81 16.85 -10.82 -6.20
CA PRO A 81 16.98 -10.10 -4.93
C PRO A 81 18.08 -10.67 -4.03
N GLN A 82 18.82 -9.78 -3.37
CA GLN A 82 19.92 -10.14 -2.47
C GLN A 82 19.69 -9.55 -1.09
N ARG A 83 20.27 -10.18 -0.06
CA ARG A 83 20.05 -9.78 1.33
C ARG A 83 20.52 -8.37 1.64
N ASP A 84 21.60 -7.96 1.01
CA ASP A 84 22.41 -6.80 1.39
C ASP A 84 22.24 -5.62 0.42
N ARG A 85 21.20 -5.68 -0.45
CA ARG A 85 20.90 -4.70 -1.49
C ARG A 85 19.40 -4.62 -1.71
N ILE A 86 18.90 -3.47 -2.14
CA ILE A 86 17.53 -3.33 -2.65
C ILE A 86 17.59 -3.47 -4.16
N LEU A 87 16.82 -4.40 -4.73
CA LEU A 87 16.65 -4.46 -6.18
C LEU A 87 15.48 -3.56 -6.57
N VAL A 88 15.72 -2.64 -7.51
CA VAL A 88 14.70 -1.78 -8.10
C VAL A 88 14.69 -2.01 -9.60
N GLU A 89 13.54 -2.38 -10.14
CA GLU A 89 13.33 -2.59 -11.56
C GLU A 89 12.40 -1.50 -12.09
N THR A 90 12.77 -0.86 -13.20
CA THR A 90 11.90 0.10 -13.88
C THR A 90 11.63 -0.32 -15.31
N PHE A 91 10.37 -0.35 -15.72
CA PHE A 91 9.97 -0.78 -17.07
C PHE A 91 8.64 -0.15 -17.52
N PRO A 92 8.44 0.03 -18.83
CA PRO A 92 7.13 0.39 -19.38
C PRO A 92 6.23 -0.86 -19.47
N HIS A 93 4.93 -0.69 -19.19
CA HIS A 93 3.92 -1.69 -19.46
C HIS A 93 2.54 -1.02 -19.59
N ASP A 94 1.73 -1.46 -20.55
CA ASP A 94 0.35 -0.98 -20.73
C ASP A 94 0.21 0.56 -20.72
N GLY A 95 1.11 1.25 -21.44
CA GLY A 95 1.13 2.71 -21.54
C GLY A 95 1.54 3.46 -20.27
N ARG A 96 2.08 2.78 -19.26
CA ARG A 96 2.51 3.36 -17.99
C ARG A 96 3.95 2.99 -17.63
N GLN A 97 4.57 3.83 -16.82
CA GLN A 97 5.87 3.54 -16.22
C GLN A 97 5.67 2.78 -14.92
N HIS A 98 6.45 1.73 -14.73
CA HIS A 98 6.40 0.89 -13.54
C HIS A 98 7.73 0.91 -12.81
N THR A 99 7.67 0.91 -11.48
CA THR A 99 8.82 0.75 -10.59
C THR A 99 8.51 -0.37 -9.62
N CYS A 100 9.27 -1.47 -9.68
CA CYS A 100 9.15 -2.59 -8.76
C CYS A 100 10.32 -2.60 -7.78
N ILE A 101 10.02 -2.58 -6.49
CA ILE A 101 10.98 -2.48 -5.39
C ILE A 101 10.94 -3.78 -4.61
N TYR A 102 12.06 -4.53 -4.57
CA TYR A 102 12.19 -5.78 -3.85
C TYR A 102 12.94 -5.56 -2.53
N GLY A 103 12.19 -5.55 -1.43
CA GLY A 103 12.71 -5.26 -0.08
C GLY A 103 12.70 -6.44 0.90
N PHE A 104 11.83 -7.43 0.69
CA PHE A 104 11.71 -8.61 1.57
C PHE A 104 11.46 -8.28 3.06
N ALA A 105 10.78 -7.17 3.34
CA ALA A 105 10.50 -6.70 4.70
C ALA A 105 9.17 -7.21 5.29
N GLY A 106 8.38 -7.97 4.54
CA GLY A 106 7.04 -8.41 4.95
C GLY A 106 5.94 -7.40 4.59
N ARG A 107 4.69 -7.87 4.53
CA ARG A 107 3.60 -7.15 3.84
C ARG A 107 3.32 -5.77 4.45
N SER A 108 3.25 -5.67 5.78
CA SER A 108 2.99 -4.38 6.45
C SER A 108 4.09 -3.34 6.20
N ALA A 109 5.35 -3.79 6.19
CA ALA A 109 6.50 -2.93 5.92
C ALA A 109 6.54 -2.50 4.45
N MET A 110 6.37 -3.44 3.51
CA MET A 110 6.32 -3.10 2.08
C MET A 110 5.12 -2.18 1.76
N GLN A 111 3.95 -2.41 2.38
CA GLN A 111 2.80 -1.52 2.25
C GLN A 111 3.08 -0.10 2.74
N THR A 112 3.77 0.03 3.87
CA THR A 112 4.19 1.32 4.41
C THR A 112 5.21 1.97 3.48
N LEU A 113 6.20 1.20 3.00
CA LEU A 113 7.19 1.68 2.05
C LEU A 113 6.55 2.22 0.77
N GLY A 114 5.53 1.53 0.23
CA GLY A 114 4.79 1.98 -0.93
C GLY A 114 4.12 3.35 -0.73
N LEU A 115 3.53 3.61 0.44
CA LEU A 115 2.97 4.91 0.79
C LEU A 115 4.06 6.01 0.85
N LEU A 116 5.17 5.73 1.51
CA LEU A 116 6.23 6.71 1.71
C LEU A 116 6.96 7.05 0.41
N VAL A 117 7.31 6.02 -0.37
CA VAL A 117 8.00 6.17 -1.66
C VAL A 117 7.10 6.90 -2.65
N THR A 118 5.81 6.56 -2.74
CA THR A 118 4.90 7.28 -3.64
C THR A 118 4.70 8.74 -3.23
N GLY A 119 4.59 9.05 -1.94
CA GLY A 119 4.53 10.45 -1.49
C GLY A 119 5.80 11.24 -1.87
N ARG A 120 6.97 10.60 -1.81
CA ARG A 120 8.22 11.20 -2.31
C ARG A 120 8.23 11.38 -3.81
N MET A 121 7.77 10.37 -4.55
CA MET A 121 7.64 10.46 -6.01
C MET A 121 6.72 11.62 -6.41
N GLU A 122 5.65 11.90 -5.65
CA GLU A 122 4.83 13.11 -5.85
C GLU A 122 5.64 14.39 -5.61
N ALA A 123 6.36 14.48 -4.49
CA ALA A 123 7.19 15.64 -4.17
C ALA A 123 8.30 15.90 -5.21
N GLU A 124 8.77 14.85 -5.90
CA GLU A 124 9.78 14.91 -6.96
C GLU A 124 9.16 15.03 -8.37
N GLY A 125 7.83 15.14 -8.50
CA GLY A 125 7.15 15.30 -9.78
C GLY A 125 7.15 14.06 -10.68
N LEU A 126 7.36 12.86 -10.11
CA LEU A 126 7.40 11.57 -10.81
C LEU A 126 6.01 10.96 -11.06
N ASN A 127 4.95 11.69 -10.69
CA ASN A 127 3.55 11.40 -11.02
C ASN A 127 3.10 9.93 -10.81
N PRO A 128 3.26 9.35 -9.61
CA PRO A 128 2.73 8.04 -9.29
C PRO A 128 1.19 8.06 -9.31
N LEU A 129 0.58 6.98 -9.80
CA LEU A 129 -0.88 6.83 -9.86
C LEU A 129 -1.41 5.81 -8.86
N GLY A 130 -0.56 4.91 -8.39
CA GLY A 130 -0.93 3.86 -7.46
C GLY A 130 0.18 2.85 -7.23
N PHE A 131 -0.01 2.02 -6.21
CA PHE A 131 0.89 0.91 -5.93
C PHE A 131 0.14 -0.31 -5.39
N VAL A 132 0.81 -1.45 -5.38
CA VAL A 132 0.39 -2.68 -4.71
C VAL A 132 1.59 -3.31 -4.02
N SER A 133 1.34 -4.00 -2.91
CA SER A 133 2.41 -4.56 -2.09
C SER A 133 2.16 -6.03 -1.76
N THR A 134 3.23 -6.82 -1.85
CA THR A 134 3.31 -8.18 -1.31
C THR A 134 4.19 -8.18 -0.07
N ASP A 135 4.50 -9.35 0.46
CA ASP A 135 5.46 -9.53 1.54
C ASP A 135 6.92 -9.29 1.11
N TYR A 136 7.22 -9.34 -0.19
CA TYR A 136 8.59 -9.19 -0.69
C TYR A 136 8.81 -7.95 -1.56
N ALA A 137 7.76 -7.37 -2.15
CA ALA A 137 7.90 -6.27 -3.10
C ALA A 137 6.77 -5.24 -3.06
N VAL A 138 7.05 -4.07 -3.61
CA VAL A 138 6.09 -3.03 -3.97
C VAL A 138 6.16 -2.83 -5.48
N LEU A 139 5.02 -2.82 -6.17
CA LEU A 139 4.92 -2.40 -7.56
C LEU A 139 4.17 -1.08 -7.61
N ILE A 140 4.83 -0.04 -8.10
CA ILE A 140 4.28 1.29 -8.33
C ILE A 140 4.04 1.46 -9.83
N TRP A 141 2.93 2.07 -10.22
CA TRP A 141 2.68 2.52 -11.59
C TRP A 141 2.41 4.02 -11.61
N GLY A 142 2.91 4.69 -12.65
CA GLY A 142 2.85 6.15 -12.81
C GLY A 142 2.91 6.58 -14.27
N LEU A 143 2.97 7.89 -14.46
CA LEU A 143 3.13 8.50 -15.78
C LEU A 143 4.60 8.58 -16.19
N ASP A 144 5.47 8.98 -15.25
CA ASP A 144 6.87 9.27 -15.54
C ASP A 144 7.80 8.15 -15.05
N TRP A 145 8.92 8.01 -15.75
CA TRP A 145 9.95 7.02 -15.42
C TRP A 145 10.83 7.54 -14.27
N VAL A 146 11.26 6.63 -13.40
CA VAL A 146 12.18 6.94 -12.29
C VAL A 146 13.63 6.74 -12.77
N PRO A 147 14.40 7.83 -13.00
CA PRO A 147 15.76 7.71 -13.53
C PRO A 147 16.77 7.24 -12.49
N ASP A 148 16.64 7.70 -11.25
CA ASP A 148 17.46 7.29 -10.12
C ASP A 148 16.56 7.02 -8.91
N PRO A 149 16.44 5.76 -8.46
CA PRO A 149 15.63 5.43 -7.30
C PRO A 149 16.34 5.71 -5.97
N ALA A 150 17.65 5.98 -5.94
CA ALA A 150 18.40 6.09 -4.69
C ALA A 150 17.85 7.15 -3.70
N PRO A 151 17.46 8.36 -4.14
CA PRO A 151 16.88 9.36 -3.25
C PRO A 151 15.60 8.90 -2.56
N LEU A 152 14.83 7.99 -3.18
CA LEU A 152 13.57 7.47 -2.64
C LEU A 152 13.77 6.60 -1.39
N PHE A 153 14.99 6.14 -1.12
CA PHE A 153 15.34 5.27 0.01
C PHE A 153 16.16 5.98 1.09
N ASP A 154 16.26 7.31 1.06
CA ASP A 154 16.91 8.05 2.13
C ASP A 154 16.16 7.88 3.46
N GLY A 155 16.86 7.34 4.45
CA GLY A 155 16.25 6.88 5.71
C GLY A 155 15.68 8.00 6.57
N GLU A 156 16.36 9.14 6.65
CA GLU A 156 15.90 10.29 7.45
C GLU A 156 14.66 10.91 6.82
N ASN A 157 14.68 11.13 5.51
CA ASN A 157 13.51 11.63 4.82
C ASN A 157 12.33 10.64 4.85
N LEU A 158 12.58 9.32 4.75
CA LEU A 158 11.52 8.32 4.89
C LEU A 158 10.92 8.35 6.30
N ARG A 159 11.72 8.61 7.34
CA ARG A 159 11.24 8.80 8.71
C ARG A 159 10.40 10.06 8.83
N GLU A 160 10.84 11.18 8.27
CA GLU A 160 10.10 12.44 8.30
C GLU A 160 8.76 12.32 7.54
N ALA A 161 8.78 11.73 6.34
CA ALA A 161 7.58 11.45 5.56
C ALA A 161 6.62 10.53 6.34
N PHE A 162 7.17 9.55 7.04
CA PHE A 162 6.41 8.63 7.87
C PHE A 162 5.74 9.33 9.06
N GLU A 163 6.46 10.18 9.78
CA GLU A 163 5.88 10.97 10.87
C GLU A 163 4.80 11.93 10.39
N THR A 164 5.02 12.58 9.24
CA THR A 164 4.04 13.47 8.61
C THR A 164 2.79 12.70 8.22
N TRP A 165 2.96 11.55 7.56
CA TRP A 165 1.85 10.68 7.18
C TRP A 165 1.07 10.16 8.40
N LEU A 166 1.75 9.82 9.50
CA LEU A 166 1.10 9.41 10.76
C LEU A 166 0.24 10.53 11.34
N LYS A 167 0.73 11.78 11.35
CA LYS A 167 -0.01 12.94 11.87
C LYS A 167 -1.26 13.23 11.04
N GLY A 168 -1.21 12.98 9.73
CA GLY A 168 -2.27 13.34 8.80
C GLY A 168 -3.46 12.40 8.70
N ASN A 169 -3.48 11.21 9.33
CA ASN A 169 -4.32 10.12 8.80
C ASN A 169 -5.27 9.34 9.70
N ALA A 170 -6.32 8.86 9.01
CA ALA A 170 -7.36 7.93 9.44
C ALA A 170 -6.84 6.63 10.08
N VAL A 171 -5.58 6.24 9.81
CA VAL A 171 -4.93 5.10 10.48
C VAL A 171 -4.79 5.35 11.98
N MET A 172 -4.35 6.55 12.37
CA MET A 172 -4.26 6.91 13.79
C MET A 172 -5.64 6.97 14.43
N LYS A 173 -6.65 7.54 13.76
CA LYS A 173 -8.05 7.54 14.24
C LYS A 173 -8.61 6.12 14.40
N ARG A 174 -8.36 5.25 13.42
CA ARG A 174 -8.76 3.83 13.43
C ARG A 174 -8.09 3.07 14.58
N THR A 175 -6.79 3.27 14.79
CA THR A 175 -6.06 2.64 15.89
C THR A 175 -6.50 3.20 17.24
N PHE A 176 -6.72 4.52 17.33
CA PHE A 176 -7.18 5.21 18.54
C PHE A 176 -8.51 4.64 19.01
N LYS A 177 -9.43 4.33 18.09
CA LYS A 177 -10.70 3.68 18.43
C LYS A 177 -10.50 2.38 19.22
N GLY A 178 -9.51 1.57 18.85
CA GLY A 178 -9.16 0.35 19.59
C GLY A 178 -8.70 0.67 21.02
N SER A 179 -7.76 1.61 21.15
CA SER A 179 -7.24 2.04 22.46
C SER A 179 -8.33 2.67 23.34
N ALA A 180 -9.19 3.52 22.78
CA ALA A 180 -10.27 4.20 23.49
C ALA A 180 -11.38 3.25 23.96
N VAL A 181 -11.63 2.16 23.22
CA VAL A 181 -12.55 1.08 23.65
C VAL A 181 -11.95 0.26 24.78
N ILE A 182 -10.64 -0.02 24.77
CA ILE A 182 -9.96 -0.76 25.83
C ILE A 182 -9.92 0.07 27.12
N SER A 183 -9.63 1.37 27.02
CA SER A 183 -9.57 2.28 28.15
C SER A 183 -10.92 2.78 28.65
N MET A 184 -12.03 2.27 28.09
CA MET A 184 -13.41 2.66 28.44
C MET A 184 -13.73 4.16 28.29
N MET A 185 -12.97 4.88 27.47
CA MET A 185 -13.28 6.29 27.15
C MET A 185 -14.36 6.43 26.10
N LEU A 186 -14.66 5.35 25.39
CA LEU A 186 -15.86 5.20 24.58
C LEU A 186 -16.82 4.28 25.34
N GLU A 187 -18.05 4.76 25.58
CA GLU A 187 -19.10 3.94 26.16
C GLU A 187 -19.29 2.67 25.33
N ARG A 188 -19.06 1.52 25.96
CA ARG A 188 -19.56 0.23 25.48
C ARG A 188 -21.06 0.23 25.76
N ASN A 189 -21.86 -0.21 24.78
CA ASN A 189 -23.32 -0.30 24.90
C ASN A 189 -23.76 -0.83 26.29
N PHE A 190 -24.19 0.07 27.18
CA PHE A 190 -24.77 -0.26 28.48
C PHE A 190 -26.28 0.03 28.39
N GLY A 191 -27.11 -0.99 28.61
CA GLY A 191 -28.57 -0.88 28.58
C GLY A 191 -29.25 -1.22 27.24
N PRO A 192 -30.59 -1.12 27.18
CA PRO A 192 -31.40 -1.57 26.02
C PRO A 192 -31.26 -0.68 24.76
N GLN A 193 -30.67 0.51 24.87
CA GLN A 193 -30.41 1.39 23.73
C GLN A 193 -28.98 1.24 23.23
N ARG A 194 -28.83 0.49 22.13
CA ARG A 194 -27.56 0.34 21.42
C ARG A 194 -27.22 1.65 20.70
N ARG A 195 -26.05 2.22 20.99
CA ARG A 195 -25.47 3.25 20.13
C ARG A 195 -25.11 2.64 18.79
N THR A 196 -25.32 3.45 17.76
CA THR A 196 -25.14 3.02 16.39
C THR A 196 -23.66 3.20 16.03
N GLY A 197 -23.07 2.32 15.23
CA GLY A 197 -21.61 2.33 15.03
C GLY A 197 -21.04 3.63 14.45
N ARG A 198 -21.90 4.45 13.82
CA ARG A 198 -21.61 5.82 13.39
C ARG A 198 -21.46 6.79 14.56
N GLN A 199 -22.31 6.70 15.59
CA GLN A 199 -22.17 7.51 16.81
C GLN A 199 -20.87 7.15 17.55
N ALA A 200 -20.54 5.86 17.65
CA ALA A 200 -19.31 5.41 18.30
C ALA A 200 -18.03 5.79 17.52
N ALA A 201 -18.07 5.77 16.19
CA ALA A 201 -16.94 6.25 15.35
C ALA A 201 -16.77 7.77 15.45
N PHE A 202 -17.87 8.53 15.37
CA PHE A 202 -17.85 9.99 15.47
C PHE A 202 -17.31 10.48 16.82
N SER A 203 -17.70 9.84 17.92
CA SER A 203 -17.15 10.15 19.25
C SER A 203 -15.65 9.85 19.37
N SER A 204 -15.18 8.77 18.74
CA SER A 204 -13.76 8.42 18.74
C SER A 204 -12.90 9.42 17.97
N ASP A 205 -13.38 9.86 16.80
CA ASP A 205 -12.66 10.80 15.95
C ASP A 205 -12.55 12.18 16.60
N ILE A 206 -13.63 12.66 17.23
CA ILE A 206 -13.63 13.92 17.99
C ILE A 206 -12.66 13.86 19.16
N LEU A 207 -12.67 12.75 19.92
CA LEU A 207 -11.76 12.57 21.04
C LEU A 207 -10.30 12.57 20.57
N TYR A 208 -10.00 11.87 19.48
CA TYR A 208 -8.66 11.89 18.87
C TYR A 208 -8.27 13.31 18.45
N ASP A 209 -9.12 14.01 17.69
CA ASP A 209 -8.84 15.35 17.18
C ASP A 209 -8.65 16.37 18.32
N THR A 210 -9.42 16.22 19.40
CA THR A 210 -9.31 17.07 20.59
C THR A 210 -8.00 16.82 21.32
N LEU A 211 -7.63 15.56 21.58
CA LEU A 211 -6.36 15.22 22.22
C LEU A 211 -5.18 15.63 21.33
N ALA A 212 -5.23 15.35 20.03
CA ALA A 212 -4.17 15.75 19.10
C ALA A 212 -3.94 17.27 19.09
N LYS A 213 -5.00 18.07 19.26
CA LYS A 213 -4.91 19.53 19.28
C LYS A 213 -4.51 20.11 20.63
N TYR A 214 -5.05 19.60 21.74
CA TYR A 214 -4.93 20.24 23.05
C TYR A 214 -4.07 19.47 24.06
N ASP A 215 -3.85 18.18 23.86
CA ASP A 215 -2.99 17.33 24.72
C ASP A 215 -2.32 16.21 23.88
N PRO A 216 -1.38 16.56 22.98
CA PRO A 216 -0.76 15.60 22.07
C PRO A 216 0.11 14.54 22.78
N ASP A 217 0.51 14.82 24.03
CA ASP A 217 1.31 13.92 24.87
C ASP A 217 0.46 12.99 25.75
N HIS A 218 -0.88 13.10 25.66
CA HIS A 218 -1.81 12.26 26.38
C HIS A 218 -1.48 10.76 26.24
N LEU A 219 -1.66 9.99 27.33
CA LEU A 219 -1.32 8.57 27.38
C LEU A 219 -1.96 7.76 26.24
N LEU A 220 -3.23 8.03 25.91
CA LEU A 220 -3.91 7.37 24.78
C LEU A 220 -3.29 7.70 23.43
N MET A 221 -2.74 8.89 23.24
CA MET A 221 -2.05 9.26 22.00
C MET A 221 -0.74 8.47 21.88
N ARG A 222 -0.02 8.30 23.00
CA ARG A 222 1.20 7.48 23.07
C ARG A 222 0.94 5.99 22.84
N ILE A 223 -0.12 5.44 23.44
CA ILE A 223 -0.55 4.06 23.23
C ILE A 223 -0.97 3.86 21.77
N THR A 224 -1.80 4.76 21.23
CA THR A 224 -2.24 4.72 19.83
C THR A 224 -1.06 4.70 18.87
N ARG A 225 -0.06 5.57 19.11
CA ARG A 225 1.19 5.60 18.32
C ARG A 225 1.91 4.26 18.40
N THR A 226 2.06 3.71 19.60
CA THR A 226 2.72 2.41 19.82
C THR A 226 2.00 1.26 19.11
N GLU A 227 0.66 1.23 19.16
CA GLU A 227 -0.13 0.18 18.53
C GLU A 227 -0.17 0.32 17.00
N ALA A 228 -0.22 1.55 16.48
CA ALA A 228 -0.15 1.79 15.04
C ALA A 228 1.18 1.27 14.46
N MET A 229 2.28 1.47 15.20
CA MET A 229 3.63 1.00 14.89
C MET A 229 3.85 -0.51 15.03
N ARG A 230 2.96 -1.23 15.71
CA ARG A 230 3.08 -2.69 15.91
C ARG A 230 2.24 -3.49 14.93
N GLY A 231 1.09 -2.96 14.50
CA GLY A 231 0.09 -3.72 13.73
C GLY A 231 -0.03 -3.30 12.27
N LEU A 232 -0.39 -2.03 12.03
CA LEU A 232 -0.78 -1.52 10.71
C LEU A 232 0.40 -0.96 9.93
N VAL A 233 1.41 -0.49 10.64
CA VAL A 233 2.63 0.09 10.10
C VAL A 233 3.81 -0.64 10.72
N ASP A 234 4.76 -1.07 9.90
CA ASP A 234 6.01 -1.66 10.38
C ASP A 234 7.21 -0.89 9.81
N PHE A 235 7.42 0.32 10.33
CA PHE A 235 8.57 1.14 9.94
C PHE A 235 9.89 0.55 10.48
N GLY A 236 9.85 -0.15 11.62
CA GLY A 236 11.04 -0.80 12.18
C GLY A 236 11.69 -1.81 11.24
N ARG A 237 10.88 -2.57 10.48
CA ARG A 237 11.41 -3.44 9.42
C ARG A 237 11.93 -2.68 8.20
N ILE A 238 11.40 -1.50 7.89
CA ILE A 238 11.97 -0.63 6.86
C ILE A 238 13.34 -0.15 7.32
N GLU A 239 13.46 0.32 8.57
CA GLU A 239 14.75 0.73 9.15
C GLU A 239 15.78 -0.41 9.15
N GLU A 240 15.36 -1.63 9.53
CA GLU A 240 16.24 -2.81 9.45
C GLU A 240 16.68 -3.11 8.01
N MET A 241 15.76 -3.05 7.04
CA MET A 241 16.07 -3.22 5.63
C MET A 241 17.07 -2.16 5.12
N LEU A 242 16.84 -0.88 5.43
CA LEU A 242 17.72 0.22 5.03
C LEU A 242 19.10 0.08 5.70
N ALA A 243 19.16 -0.26 6.99
CA ALA A 243 20.40 -0.48 7.71
C ALA A 243 21.20 -1.68 7.17
N ARG A 244 20.51 -2.79 6.82
CA ARG A 244 21.11 -3.99 6.24
C ARG A 244 21.71 -3.73 4.86
N THR A 245 21.00 -2.95 4.05
CA THR A 245 21.39 -2.66 2.66
C THR A 245 22.43 -1.54 2.58
N ARG A 246 22.46 -0.62 3.56
CA ARG A 246 23.39 0.52 3.63
C ARG A 246 23.35 1.38 2.36
N GLY A 247 22.14 1.62 1.84
CA GLY A 247 21.92 2.40 0.62
C GLY A 247 22.36 1.69 -0.68
N ARG A 248 22.77 0.42 -0.64
CA ARG A 248 23.10 -0.34 -1.84
C ARG A 248 21.84 -0.69 -2.60
N ILE A 249 21.67 -0.06 -3.76
CA ILE A 249 20.53 -0.25 -4.64
C ILE A 249 21.06 -0.75 -5.98
N ASP A 250 20.50 -1.86 -6.44
CA ASP A 250 20.65 -2.33 -7.81
C ASP A 250 19.46 -1.81 -8.61
N HIS A 251 19.65 -0.77 -9.40
CA HIS A 251 18.64 -0.29 -10.33
C HIS A 251 18.83 -0.95 -11.70
N VAL A 252 17.78 -1.59 -12.20
CA VAL A 252 17.76 -2.26 -13.51
C VAL A 252 16.66 -1.64 -14.36
N VAL A 253 17.05 -0.98 -15.45
CA VAL A 253 16.13 -0.41 -16.44
C VAL A 253 15.85 -1.45 -17.51
N LEU A 254 14.58 -1.73 -17.77
CA LEU A 254 14.11 -2.86 -18.56
C LEU A 254 13.07 -2.40 -19.58
N ASP A 255 12.92 -3.15 -20.67
CA ASP A 255 11.96 -2.88 -21.74
C ASP A 255 10.60 -3.58 -21.54
N ARG A 256 10.48 -4.40 -20.48
CA ARG A 256 9.33 -5.28 -20.23
C ARG A 256 9.19 -5.69 -18.77
N VAL A 257 8.04 -6.27 -18.45
CA VAL A 257 7.74 -6.90 -17.16
C VAL A 257 8.66 -8.10 -16.92
N THR A 258 9.23 -8.19 -15.71
CA THR A 258 10.08 -9.31 -15.30
C THR A 258 9.29 -10.47 -14.69
N PRO A 259 9.86 -11.70 -14.67
CA PRO A 259 9.24 -12.85 -14.02
C PRO A 259 8.85 -12.60 -12.55
N LEU A 260 9.68 -11.91 -11.75
CA LEU A 260 9.31 -11.61 -10.36
C LEU A 260 8.31 -10.47 -10.21
N ALA A 261 8.23 -9.54 -11.18
CA ALA A 261 7.23 -8.47 -11.16
C ALA A 261 5.85 -8.93 -11.64
N ALA A 262 5.79 -9.91 -12.56
CA ALA A 262 4.56 -10.34 -13.21
C ALA A 262 3.42 -10.72 -12.22
N PRO A 263 3.67 -11.48 -11.13
CA PRO A 263 2.61 -11.80 -10.16
C PRO A 263 2.02 -10.57 -9.46
N LEU A 264 2.76 -9.48 -9.31
CA LEU A 264 2.27 -8.27 -8.63
C LEU A 264 1.14 -7.59 -9.42
N PHE A 265 1.05 -7.79 -10.73
CA PHE A 265 -0.07 -7.29 -11.54
C PHE A 265 -1.41 -7.96 -11.18
N LEU A 266 -1.36 -9.17 -10.62
CA LEU A 266 -2.51 -9.96 -10.19
C LEU A 266 -2.80 -9.82 -8.69
N GLU A 267 -1.96 -9.09 -7.94
CA GLU A 267 -2.15 -8.91 -6.50
C GLU A 267 -3.33 -7.96 -6.22
N HIS A 268 -4.06 -8.28 -5.16
CA HIS A 268 -5.19 -7.48 -4.69
C HIS A 268 -4.72 -6.42 -3.70
N GLY A 269 -5.54 -5.38 -3.48
CA GLY A 269 -5.21 -4.31 -2.53
C GLY A 269 -4.36 -3.19 -3.16
N ARG A 270 -4.60 -2.92 -4.45
CA ARG A 270 -4.11 -1.72 -5.13
C ARG A 270 -4.54 -0.47 -4.36
N VAL A 271 -3.58 0.37 -4.03
CA VAL A 271 -3.79 1.66 -3.38
C VAL A 271 -3.67 2.76 -4.42
N PRO A 272 -4.74 3.52 -4.69
CA PRO A 272 -4.65 4.68 -5.59
C PRO A 272 -3.88 5.80 -4.91
N ILE A 273 -3.07 6.51 -5.69
CA ILE A 273 -2.48 7.79 -5.27
C ILE A 273 -3.31 8.93 -5.86
N HIS A 274 -3.57 9.93 -5.03
CA HIS A 274 -4.40 11.08 -5.36
C HIS A 274 -3.53 12.33 -5.31
N GLY A 275 -3.00 12.71 -6.47
CA GLY A 275 -2.28 13.97 -6.66
C GLY A 275 -2.11 14.30 -8.13
N GLU A 276 -1.09 15.10 -8.45
CA GLU A 276 -0.90 15.78 -9.74
C GLU A 276 -0.93 14.83 -10.94
N GLY A 277 -0.34 13.64 -10.81
CA GLY A 277 -0.34 12.65 -11.90
C GLY A 277 -1.75 12.24 -12.35
N ARG A 278 -2.72 12.18 -11.43
CA ARG A 278 -4.10 11.86 -11.77
C ARG A 278 -4.82 13.04 -12.42
N GLU A 279 -4.51 14.27 -11.99
CA GLU A 279 -5.03 15.49 -12.61
C GLU A 279 -4.51 15.64 -14.03
N ARG A 280 -3.22 15.40 -14.25
CA ARG A 280 -2.59 15.36 -15.58
C ARG A 280 -3.24 14.32 -16.47
N LEU A 281 -3.45 13.09 -15.98
CA LEU A 281 -4.15 12.05 -16.74
C LEU A 281 -5.56 12.46 -17.17
N LEU A 282 -6.29 13.18 -16.30
CA LEU A 282 -7.61 13.71 -16.62
C LEU A 282 -7.54 14.85 -17.64
N ALA A 283 -6.56 15.73 -17.53
CA ALA A 283 -6.35 16.82 -18.47
C ALA A 283 -5.98 16.29 -19.87
N ASP A 284 -5.10 15.30 -19.95
CA ASP A 284 -4.70 14.67 -21.21
C ASP A 284 -5.90 13.98 -21.89
N GLU A 285 -6.73 13.27 -21.12
CA GLU A 285 -7.93 12.62 -21.64
C GLU A 285 -9.00 13.65 -22.06
N ALA A 286 -9.18 14.73 -21.29
CA ALA A 286 -10.06 15.83 -21.67
C ALA A 286 -9.61 16.48 -22.98
N GLY A 287 -8.31 16.72 -23.16
CA GLY A 287 -7.73 17.22 -24.39
C GLY A 287 -8.02 16.31 -25.59
N ARG A 288 -7.78 15.00 -25.45
CA ARG A 288 -8.11 14.02 -26.50
C ARG A 288 -9.59 13.99 -26.85
N LEU A 289 -10.48 14.07 -25.86
CA LEU A 289 -11.92 14.08 -26.09
C LEU A 289 -12.38 15.38 -26.78
N MET A 290 -11.79 16.52 -26.42
CA MET A 290 -12.05 17.80 -27.09
C MET A 290 -11.60 17.76 -28.55
N GLU A 291 -10.39 17.26 -28.82
CA GLU A 291 -9.88 17.07 -30.19
C GLU A 291 -10.80 16.13 -31.00
N ALA A 292 -11.20 15.00 -30.42
CA ALA A 292 -12.12 14.04 -31.05
C ALA A 292 -13.51 14.65 -31.33
N ALA A 293 -13.94 15.62 -30.52
CA ALA A 293 -15.16 16.39 -30.72
C ALA A 293 -14.99 17.58 -31.68
N GLY A 294 -13.78 17.82 -32.21
CA GLY A 294 -13.47 18.91 -33.14
C GLY A 294 -13.23 20.26 -32.49
N LEU A 295 -13.02 20.31 -31.16
CA LEU A 295 -12.69 21.52 -30.41
C LEU A 295 -11.18 21.57 -30.18
N LYS A 296 -10.54 22.69 -30.56
CA LYS A 296 -9.14 22.95 -30.19
C LYS A 296 -9.11 23.73 -28.88
N LEU A 297 -8.32 23.26 -27.91
CA LEU A 297 -7.91 24.05 -26.75
C LEU A 297 -6.84 25.03 -27.25
N ASP A 298 -7.12 26.33 -27.16
CA ASP A 298 -6.14 27.41 -27.38
C ASP A 298 -5.13 27.47 -26.22
#